data_AF-A0A916UVL9-F1
#
_entry.id   AF-A0A916UVL9-F1
#
_cell.length_a   1.000
_cell.length_b   1.000
_cell.length_c   1.000
_cell.angle_alpha   90.00
_cell.angle_beta   90.00
_cell.angle_gamma   90.00
#
_symmetry.space_group_name_H-M   'P 1'
#
loop_
_entity.id
_entity.type
_entity.pdbx_description
1 polymer ?
#
loop_
_entity_poly.entity_id
_entity_poly.type
_entity_poly.pdbx_seq_one_letter_code
_entity_poly.pdbx_strand_id
1 'polypeptide(L)'
;MTFADRLRPLMAERLGLTSERDCIAWLRRAVSWPGRAPVDARAWYRGVRPPPYADIISIADGLHVSHDWLATGRGQRAVGAARDGRKRGQASPV
;
A
#
# COMPACT_ATOMS: atom_id res chain seq x y z
N MET A 1 2.19 15.33 -2.42
CA MET A 1 1.49 14.05 -2.18
C MET A 1 2.22 13.30 -1.06
N THR A 2 1.56 13.03 0.05
CA THR A 2 2.18 12.37 1.21
C THR A 2 2.22 10.85 1.06
N PHE A 3 2.87 10.14 2.00
CA PHE A 3 2.76 8.68 2.13
C PHE A 3 1.30 8.25 2.33
N ALA A 4 0.57 8.94 3.22
CA ALA A 4 -0.82 8.65 3.52
C ALA A 4 -1.76 8.83 2.31
N ASP A 5 -1.50 9.82 1.47
CA ASP A 5 -2.27 10.04 0.24
C ASP A 5 -2.11 8.90 -0.77
N ARG A 6 -0.96 8.23 -0.78
CA ARG A 6 -0.69 7.07 -1.63
C ARG A 6 -1.20 5.77 -1.01
N LEU A 7 -1.10 5.65 0.31
CA LEU A 7 -1.48 4.47 1.06
C LEU A 7 -3.00 4.23 1.09
N ARG A 8 -3.80 5.26 1.40
CA ARG A 8 -5.26 5.14 1.57
C ARG A 8 -5.98 4.54 0.36
N PRO A 9 -5.75 4.99 -0.89
CA PRO A 9 -6.39 4.36 -2.04
C PRO A 9 -5.94 2.90 -2.23
N LEU A 10 -4.69 2.56 -1.91
CA LEU A 10 -4.23 1.17 -1.98
C LEU A 10 -4.92 0.26 -0.98
N MET A 11 -5.22 0.74 0.23
CA MET A 11 -5.94 -0.04 1.25
C MET A 11 -7.32 -0.45 0.73
N ALA A 12 -8.02 0.46 0.05
CA ALA A 12 -9.30 0.15 -0.57
C ALA A 12 -9.13 -0.76 -1.80
N GLU A 13 -8.22 -0.42 -2.71
CA GLU A 13 -8.04 -1.14 -3.99
C GLU A 13 -7.49 -2.56 -3.84
N ARG A 14 -6.57 -2.78 -2.91
CA ARG A 14 -5.86 -4.07 -2.74
C ARG A 14 -6.44 -4.96 -1.68
N LEU A 15 -6.97 -4.36 -0.61
CA LEU A 15 -7.42 -5.09 0.58
C LEU A 15 -8.92 -4.94 0.84
N GLY A 16 -9.63 -4.09 0.08
CA GLY A 16 -11.05 -3.79 0.33
C GLY A 16 -11.29 -3.05 1.65
N LEU A 17 -10.25 -2.49 2.28
CA LEU A 17 -10.36 -1.84 3.58
C LEU A 17 -10.73 -0.37 3.42
N THR A 18 -11.89 0.00 3.95
CA THR A 18 -12.42 1.37 3.89
C THR A 18 -12.48 2.06 5.24
N SER A 19 -12.48 1.30 6.34
CA SER A 19 -12.51 1.85 7.69
C SER A 19 -11.09 2.21 8.18
N GLU A 20 -10.95 3.34 8.89
CA GLU A 20 -9.68 3.74 9.51
C GLU A 20 -9.17 2.65 10.47
N ARG A 21 -10.09 2.03 11.22
CA ARG A 21 -9.76 0.99 12.21
C ARG A 21 -9.11 -0.23 11.56
N ASP A 22 -9.69 -0.72 10.47
CA ASP A 22 -9.18 -1.93 9.81
C ASP A 22 -7.86 -1.65 9.07
N CYS A 23 -7.73 -0.47 8.47
CA CYS A 23 -6.47 -0.03 7.87
C CYS A 23 -5.34 0.02 8.92
N ILE A 24 -5.61 0.59 10.10
CA ILE A 24 -4.63 0.66 11.20
C ILE A 24 -4.28 -0.74 11.73
N ALA A 25 -5.29 -1.61 11.87
CA ALA A 25 -5.07 -2.99 12.32
C ALA A 25 -4.18 -3.75 11.33
N TRP A 26 -4.45 -3.61 10.03
CA TRP A 26 -3.63 -4.21 8.99
C TRP A 26 -2.20 -3.64 8.99
N LEU A 27 -2.03 -2.32 9.09
CA LEU A 27 -0.70 -1.69 9.14
C LEU A 27 0.15 -2.23 10.28
N ARG A 28 -0.43 -2.34 11.48
CA ARG A 28 0.26 -2.91 12.65
C ARG A 28 0.69 -4.34 12.40
N ARG A 29 -0.16 -5.14 11.75
CA ARG A 29 0.15 -6.53 11.41
C ARG A 29 1.24 -6.64 10.35
N ALA A 30 1.21 -5.79 9.31
CA ALA A 30 2.17 -5.79 8.23
C ALA A 30 3.61 -5.48 8.69
N VAL A 31 3.76 -4.77 9.82
CA VAL A 31 5.07 -4.40 10.38
C VAL A 31 5.36 -5.11 11.71
N SER A 32 4.59 -6.14 12.04
CA SER A 32 4.71 -6.89 13.29
C SER A 32 5.84 -7.91 13.19
N TRP A 33 6.82 -7.78 14.10
CA TRP A 33 7.94 -8.73 14.23
C TRP A 33 8.20 -9.04 15.70
N PRO A 34 8.70 -10.25 16.06
CA PRO A 34 9.01 -10.60 17.43
C PRO A 34 9.99 -9.61 18.08
N GLY A 35 9.72 -9.21 19.32
CA GLY A 35 10.59 -8.30 20.08
C GLY A 35 10.47 -6.81 19.71
N ARG A 36 9.55 -6.44 18.83
CA ARG A 36 9.37 -5.05 18.39
C ARG A 36 8.36 -4.29 19.25
N ALA A 37 8.67 -3.03 19.56
CA ALA A 37 7.74 -2.12 20.21
C ALA A 37 6.52 -1.80 19.32
N PRO A 38 5.34 -1.53 19.91
CA PRO A 38 4.16 -1.12 19.16
C PRO A 38 4.43 0.14 18.32
N VAL A 39 3.98 0.11 17.06
CA VAL A 39 4.10 1.26 16.15
C VAL A 39 2.88 2.16 16.21
N ASP A 40 3.09 3.46 16.02
CA ASP A 40 1.99 4.42 15.83
C ASP A 40 1.52 4.43 14.37
N ALA A 41 0.89 3.34 13.95
CA ALA A 41 0.32 3.21 12.61
C ALA A 41 -0.79 4.25 12.33
N ARG A 42 -1.41 4.84 13.36
CA ARG A 42 -2.43 5.87 13.19
C ARG A 42 -1.82 7.17 12.68
N ALA A 43 -0.67 7.57 13.21
CA ALA A 43 0.07 8.73 12.70
C ALA A 43 0.44 8.56 11.21
N TRP A 44 0.78 7.34 10.78
CA TRP A 44 1.09 7.03 9.38
C TRP A 44 -0.15 7.13 8.49
N TYR A 45 -1.26 6.52 8.91
CA TYR A 45 -2.51 6.52 8.16
C TYR A 45 -3.08 7.93 8.00
N ARG A 46 -2.98 8.77 9.04
CA ARG A 46 -3.44 10.17 9.03
C ARG A 46 -2.46 11.15 8.40
N GLY A 47 -1.26 10.69 8.04
CA GLY A 47 -0.24 11.55 7.43
C GLY A 47 0.43 12.53 8.40
N VAL A 48 0.30 12.33 9.71
CA VAL A 48 0.97 13.15 10.75
C VAL A 48 2.48 12.96 10.68
N ARG A 49 2.94 11.72 10.47
CA ARG A 49 4.34 11.37 10.28
C ARG A 49 4.44 10.15 9.37
N PRO A 50 5.40 10.08 8.43
CA PRO A 50 5.64 8.86 7.67
C PRO A 50 6.22 7.74 8.56
N PRO A 51 6.07 6.47 8.14
CA PRO A 51 6.80 5.37 8.77
C PRO A 51 8.31 5.47 8.54
N PRO A 52 9.13 4.83 9.38
CA PRO A 52 10.49 4.45 9.04
C PRO A 52 10.54 3.69 7.70
N TYR A 53 11.63 3.83 6.95
CA TYR A 53 11.74 3.20 5.62
C TYR A 53 11.62 1.67 5.65
N ALA A 54 12.14 1.01 6.70
CA ALA A 54 11.98 -0.43 6.89
C ALA A 54 10.50 -0.87 6.99
N ASP A 55 9.65 -0.02 7.56
CA ASP A 55 8.21 -0.27 7.62
C ASP A 55 7.54 -0.06 6.28
N ILE A 56 7.99 0.95 5.52
CA ILE A 56 7.50 1.18 4.16
C ILE A 56 7.77 -0.04 3.28
N ILE A 57 8.92 -0.70 3.42
CA ILE A 57 9.21 -1.95 2.69
C ILE A 57 8.18 -3.02 3.03
N SER A 58 7.92 -3.26 4.31
CA SER A 58 6.98 -4.29 4.78
C SER A 58 5.54 -4.00 4.34
N ILE A 59 5.13 -2.73 4.40
CA ILE A 59 3.81 -2.27 3.94
C ILE A 59 3.69 -2.41 2.42
N ALA A 60 4.73 -2.04 1.67
CA ALA A 60 4.74 -2.12 0.22
C ALA A 60 4.69 -3.57 -0.27
N ASP A 61 5.40 -4.48 0.41
CA ASP A 61 5.35 -5.91 0.14
C ASP A 61 3.93 -6.46 0.34
N GLY A 62 3.31 -6.18 1.48
CA GLY A 62 1.93 -6.59 1.76
C GLY A 62 0.87 -5.99 0.82
N LEU A 63 1.19 -4.90 0.11
CA LEU A 63 0.33 -4.27 -0.90
C LEU A 63 0.74 -4.61 -2.34
N HIS A 64 1.80 -5.39 -2.54
CA HIS A 64 2.39 -5.69 -3.83
C HIS A 64 2.67 -4.44 -4.69
N VAL A 65 3.27 -3.42 -4.08
CA VAL A 65 3.68 -2.16 -4.74
C VAL A 65 5.15 -1.88 -4.52
N SER A 66 5.72 -0.98 -5.33
CA SER A 66 7.10 -0.55 -5.12
C SER A 66 7.21 0.26 -3.84
N HIS A 67 8.17 -0.11 -2.98
CA HIS A 67 8.47 0.64 -1.78
C HIS A 67 9.02 2.04 -2.09
N ASP A 68 9.74 2.22 -3.20
CA ASP A 68 10.22 3.54 -3.63
C ASP A 68 9.06 4.44 -4.03
N TRP A 69 8.12 3.91 -4.82
CA TRP A 69 6.91 4.64 -5.18
C TRP A 69 6.02 4.90 -3.97
N LEU A 70 5.93 3.97 -3.02
CA LEU A 70 5.15 4.17 -1.79
C LEU A 70 5.84 5.14 -0.82
N ALA A 71 7.17 5.27 -0.84
CA ALA A 71 7.92 6.23 -0.04
C ALA A 71 7.91 7.64 -0.64
N THR A 72 8.22 7.78 -1.94
CA THR A 72 8.49 9.08 -2.58
C THR A 72 7.46 9.50 -3.65
N GLY A 73 6.71 8.55 -4.20
CA GLY A 73 5.77 8.77 -5.30
C GLY A 73 6.46 8.74 -6.67
N ARG A 74 7.76 8.43 -6.70
CA ARG A 74 8.57 8.32 -7.91
C ARG A 74 8.68 6.87 -8.35
N GLY A 75 9.11 6.68 -9.60
CA GLY A 75 9.27 5.34 -10.18
C GLY A 75 7.95 4.63 -10.48
N GLN A 76 8.03 3.32 -10.71
CA GLN A 76 6.86 2.51 -11.04
C GLN A 76 6.07 2.16 -9.79
N ARG A 77 4.74 2.32 -9.85
CA ARG A 77 3.81 1.98 -8.76
C ARG A 77 3.75 0.48 -8.46
N ALA A 78 3.64 -0.33 -9.49
CA ALA A 78 3.51 -1.78 -9.34
C ALA A 78 4.89 -2.46 -9.36
N VAL A 79 5.06 -3.47 -8.51
CA VAL A 79 6.04 -4.53 -8.76
C VAL A 79 5.31 -5.53 -9.66
N GLY A 80 5.84 -5.86 -10.85
CA GLY A 80 5.11 -6.61 -11.90
C GLY A 80 4.37 -7.84 -11.36
N ALA A 81 3.12 -8.11 -11.78
CA ALA A 81 2.85 -8.70 -13.08
C ALA A 81 2.00 -7.81 -14.02
N ALA A 82 2.66 -7.20 -15.00
CA ALA A 82 2.03 -6.94 -16.29
C ALA A 82 2.15 -8.19 -17.16
N ARG A 83 1.26 -9.17 -16.96
CA ARG A 83 0.95 -10.26 -17.92
C ARG A 83 -0.23 -11.06 -17.35
N ASP A 84 -1.43 -10.53 -17.54
CA ASP A 84 -2.64 -11.28 -17.94
C ASP A 84 -3.85 -10.35 -17.81
N GLY A 85 -4.56 -10.15 -18.91
CA GLY A 85 -5.80 -9.36 -18.90
C GLY A 85 -6.03 -8.42 -20.06
N ARG A 86 -5.06 -8.21 -20.98
CA ARG A 86 -5.37 -7.57 -22.29
C ARG A 86 -6.03 -8.57 -23.24
N LYS A 87 -7.15 -9.18 -22.80
CA LYS A 87 -8.11 -9.91 -23.66
C LYS A 87 -9.52 -9.88 -23.02
N ARG A 88 -10.19 -8.72 -23.07
CA ARG A 88 -11.66 -8.62 -23.19
C ARG A 88 -12.00 -7.17 -23.50
N GLY A 89 -11.76 -6.82 -24.76
CA GLY A 89 -11.94 -5.49 -25.30
C GLY A 89 -11.64 -5.47 -26.78
N GLN A 90 -12.13 -6.47 -27.52
CA GLN A 90 -12.37 -6.33 -28.94
C GLN A 90 -13.87 -6.55 -29.13
N ALA A 91 -14.61 -5.48 -28.86
CA ALA A 91 -15.92 -5.31 -29.44
C ALA A 91 -15.74 -4.68 -30.82
N SER A 92 -16.68 -5.03 -31.70
CA SER A 92 -17.01 -4.46 -33.00
C SER A 92 -16.34 -5.12 -34.22
N PRO A 93 -16.97 -5.04 -35.40
CA PRO A 93 -18.24 -5.70 -35.75
C PRO A 93 -18.15 -6.35 -37.16
N VAL A 94 -18.90 -7.41 -37.44
CA VAL A 94 -19.49 -7.74 -38.75
C VAL A 94 -20.55 -8.82 -38.57
#